data_AF-A0A4Y1WXB9-F1
#
_entry.id   AF-A0A4Y1WXB9-F1
#
_cell.length_a   1.000
_cell.length_b   1.000
_cell.length_c   1.000
_cell.angle_alpha   90.00
_cell.angle_beta   90.00
_cell.angle_gamma   90.00
#
_symmetry.space_group_name_H-M   'P 1'
#
loop_
_entity.id
_entity.type
_entity.pdbx_description
1 polymer ?
#
loop_
_entity_poly.entity_id
_entity_poly.type
_entity_poly.pdbx_seq_one_letter_code
_entity_poly.pdbx_strand_id
1 'polypeptide(L)' 'MENEMQQTGNKVTLDRIKAEYHGNDVCMGELLAALPADGLSIEEAFELAVAARKWADGDRFYRSINDGEPEEL' A
#
# COMPACT_ATOMS: atom_id res chain seq x y z
N MET A 1 -26.37 -6.22 -19.62
CA MET A 1 -25.31 -5.21 -19.54
C MET A 1 -25.13 -4.79 -18.07
N GLU A 2 -24.91 -5.75 -17.18
CA GLU A 2 -24.82 -5.49 -15.71
C GLU A 2 -23.55 -6.08 -15.09
N ASN A 3 -22.56 -6.48 -15.90
CA ASN A 3 -21.39 -7.22 -15.42
C ASN A 3 -20.03 -6.58 -15.74
N GLU A 4 -20.01 -5.31 -16.14
CA GLU A 4 -18.77 -4.62 -16.51
C GLU A 4 -18.44 -3.42 -15.60
N MET A 5 -19.31 -3.04 -14.65
CA MET A 5 -19.05 -1.93 -13.70
C MET A 5 -18.63 -2.36 -12.28
N GLN A 6 -18.57 -3.66 -11.97
CA GLN A 6 -18.25 -4.12 -10.61
C GLN A 6 -16.75 -4.35 -10.34
N GLN A 7 -15.88 -4.32 -11.36
CA GLN A 7 -14.49 -4.79 -11.22
C GLN A 7 -13.44 -3.71 -10.92
N THR A 8 -13.83 -2.44 -10.80
CA THR A 8 -12.91 -1.33 -10.46
C THR A 8 -13.12 -0.76 -9.04
N GLY A 9 -14.16 -1.20 -8.32
CA GLY A 9 -14.61 -0.57 -7.07
C GLY A 9 -13.96 -1.05 -5.77
N ASN A 10 -12.99 -1.98 -5.79
CA ASN A 10 -12.49 -2.64 -4.58
C ASN A 10 -10.99 -2.51 -4.30
N LYS A 11 -10.22 -1.85 -5.18
CA LYS A 11 -8.78 -1.67 -4.97
C LYS A 11 -8.54 -0.78 -3.74
N VAL A 12 -7.71 -1.23 -2.81
CA VAL A 12 -7.28 -0.42 -1.67
C VAL A 12 -6.39 0.73 -2.15
N THR A 13 -6.60 1.93 -1.58
CA THR A 13 -5.87 3.15 -1.91
C THR A 13 -5.15 3.71 -0.69
N LEU A 14 -4.18 4.59 -0.91
CA LEU A 14 -3.44 5.21 0.18
C LEU A 14 -4.34 6.05 1.09
N ASP A 15 -5.29 6.79 0.52
CA ASP A 15 -6.24 7.60 1.30
C ASP A 15 -7.15 6.73 2.17
N ARG A 16 -7.58 5.56 1.65
CA ARG A 16 -8.33 4.59 2.44
C ARG A 16 -7.47 4.05 3.59
N ILE A 17 -6.22 3.68 3.33
CA ILE A 17 -5.29 3.21 4.37
C ILE A 17 -5.11 4.26 5.47
N LYS A 18 -4.91 5.54 5.10
CA LYS A 18 -4.80 6.64 6.06
C LYS A 18 -6.07 6.82 6.90
N ALA A 19 -7.23 6.75 6.26
CA ALA A 19 -8.51 6.88 6.96
C ALA A 19 -8.72 5.74 7.97
N GLU A 20 -8.45 4.50 7.57
CA GLU A 20 -8.50 3.33 8.46
C GLU A 20 -7.47 3.44 9.59
N TYR A 21 -6.25 3.89 9.29
CA TYR A 21 -5.20 4.08 10.30
C TYR A 21 -5.59 5.12 11.35
N HIS A 22 -6.19 6.24 10.94
CA HIS A 22 -6.68 7.25 11.89
C HIS A 22 -7.86 6.77 12.73
N GLY A 23 -8.66 5.83 12.21
CA GLY A 23 -9.83 5.28 12.88
C GLY A 23 -9.55 4.12 13.83
N ASN A 24 -8.35 3.54 13.80
CA ASN A 24 -8.02 2.31 14.53
C ASN A 24 -6.72 2.48 15.34
N ASP A 25 -6.68 1.94 16.56
CA ASP A 25 -5.50 1.94 17.43
C ASP A 25 -4.60 0.72 17.13
N VAL A 26 -3.98 0.72 15.95
CA VAL A 26 -3.09 -0.34 15.47
C VAL A 26 -1.88 0.27 14.77
N CYS A 27 -0.77 -0.47 14.63
CA CYS A 27 0.37 -0.01 13.83
C CYS A 27 0.12 -0.16 12.32
N MET A 28 0.82 0.62 11.50
CA MET A 28 0.63 0.60 10.04
C MET A 28 0.90 -0.79 9.44
N GLY A 29 1.86 -1.52 10.02
CA GLY A 29 2.16 -2.89 9.60
C GLY A 29 1.02 -3.87 9.82
N GLU A 30 0.33 -3.80 10.96
CA GLU A 30 -0.82 -4.62 11.28
C GLU A 30 -1.99 -4.28 10.35
N LEU A 31 -2.26 -2.98 10.15
CA LEU A 31 -3.30 -2.53 9.24
C LEU A 31 -3.08 -3.05 7.81
N LEU A 32 -1.86 -2.92 7.27
CA LEU A 32 -1.53 -3.40 5.93
C LEU A 32 -1.65 -4.93 5.80
N ALA A 33 -1.39 -5.68 6.88
CA ALA A 33 -1.55 -7.14 6.88
C ALA A 33 -3.03 -7.56 6.88
N ALA A 34 -3.92 -6.73 7.45
CA ALA A 34 -5.35 -7.00 7.52
C ALA A 34 -6.13 -6.57 6.26
N LEU A 35 -5.59 -5.64 5.46
CA LEU A 35 -6.27 -5.11 4.28
C LEU A 35 -6.11 -6.06 3.07
N PRO A 36 -7.22 -6.46 2.41
CA PRO A 36 -7.12 -7.24 1.18
C PRO A 36 -6.52 -6.39 0.06
N ALA A 37 -5.50 -6.93 -0.61
CA ALA A 37 -4.85 -6.31 -1.77
C ALA A 37 -5.55 -6.67 -3.09
N ASP A 38 -6.84 -7.04 -3.03
CA ASP A 38 -7.60 -7.50 -4.19
C ASP A 38 -7.60 -6.46 -5.31
N GLY A 39 -7.31 -6.92 -6.52
CA GLY A 39 -7.23 -6.08 -7.71
C GLY A 39 -5.92 -5.29 -7.85
N LEU A 40 -4.96 -5.41 -6.93
CA LEU A 40 -3.60 -4.89 -7.10
C LEU A 40 -2.67 -6.00 -7.63
N SER A 41 -1.70 -5.62 -8.46
CA SER A 41 -0.52 -6.46 -8.67
C SER A 41 0.33 -6.51 -7.39
N ILE A 42 1.29 -7.45 -7.33
CA ILE A 42 2.23 -7.54 -6.20
C ILE A 42 3.05 -6.24 -6.09
N GLU A 43 3.47 -5.69 -7.22
CA GLU A 43 4.21 -4.43 -7.30
C GLU A 43 3.36 -3.24 -6.85
N GLU A 44 2.12 -3.14 -7.32
CA GLU A 44 1.19 -2.08 -6.88
C GLU A 44 0.94 -2.16 -5.36
N ALA A 45 0.74 -3.37 -4.82
CA ALA A 45 0.55 -3.58 -3.40
C ALA A 45 1.82 -3.24 -2.58
N PHE A 46 2.99 -3.58 -3.11
CA PHE A 46 4.28 -3.26 -2.50
C PHE A 46 4.52 -1.74 -2.45
N GLU A 47 4.34 -1.04 -3.57
CA GLU A 47 4.49 0.41 -3.64
C GLU A 47 3.51 1.13 -2.70
N LEU A 48 2.28 0.63 -2.60
CA LEU A 48 1.28 1.15 -1.68
C LEU A 48 1.70 0.95 -0.22
N ALA A 49 2.25 -0.21 0.14
CA ALA A 49 2.75 -0.48 1.48
C ALA A 49 3.93 0.43 1.85
N VAL A 50 4.86 0.66 0.91
CA VAL A 50 5.98 1.60 1.09
C VAL A 50 5.45 3.02 1.31
N ALA A 51 4.52 3.50 0.48
CA ALA A 51 3.92 4.82 0.60
C ALA A 51 3.20 5.03 1.94
N ALA A 52 2.48 4.00 2.41
CA ALA A 52 1.79 4.03 3.70
C ALA A 52 2.76 4.14 4.89
N ARG A 53 3.85 3.35 4.88
CA ARG A 53 4.88 3.37 5.94
C ARG A 53 5.68 4.66 5.97
N LYS A 54 6.05 5.19 4.80
CA LYS A 54 6.64 6.54 4.70
C LYS A 54 5.76 7.60 5.36
N TRP A 55 4.46 7.53 5.14
CA TRP A 55 3.52 8.50 5.68
C TRP A 55 3.29 8.33 7.18
N ALA A 56 3.12 7.11 7.66
CA ALA A 56 2.81 6.85 9.06
C ALA A 56 4.02 7.00 9.99
N ASP A 57 5.16 6.44 9.58
CA ASP A 57 6.32 6.24 10.45
C ASP A 57 7.50 7.15 10.08
N GLY A 58 7.46 7.77 8.89
CA GLY A 58 8.59 8.53 8.34
C GLY A 58 9.72 7.65 7.81
N ASP A 59 9.44 6.35 7.60
CA ASP A 59 10.40 5.37 7.10
C ASP A 59 10.98 5.79 5.73
N ARG A 60 12.26 5.48 5.51
CA ARG A 60 12.95 5.68 4.22
C ARG A 60 13.30 4.32 3.63
N PHE A 61 12.89 4.09 2.39
CA PHE A 61 13.10 2.83 1.70
C PHE A 61 14.09 3.03 0.57
N TYR A 62 14.94 2.02 0.35
CA TYR A 62 15.95 2.05 -0.69
C TYR A 62 15.87 0.76 -1.50
N ARG A 63 16.10 0.88 -2.81
CA ARG A 63 16.17 -0.24 -3.74
C ARG A 63 17.57 -0.28 -4.35
N SER A 64 18.21 -1.44 -4.30
CA SER A 64 19.40 -1.74 -5.10
C SER A 64 19.02 -2.80 -6.14
N ILE A 65 19.45 -2.60 -7.38
CA ILE A 65 19.26 -3.54 -8.49
C ILE A 65 20.65 -3.95 -8.97
N ASN A 66 20.90 -5.26 -9.05
CA ASN A 66 22.19 -5.83 -9.51
C ASN A 66 23.41 -5.25 -8.77
N ASP A 67 23.32 -5.16 -7.43
CA ASP A 67 24.36 -4.59 -6.56
C ASP A 67 24.76 -3.14 -6.90
N GLY A 68 23.88 -2.41 -7.60
CA GLY A 68 24.04 -0.98 -7.86
C GLY A 68 23.85 -0.12 -6.61
N GLU A 69 24.24 1.15 -6.71
CA GLU A 69 24.03 2.13 -5.64
C GLU A 69 22.56 2.20 -5.24
N PRO A 70 22.23 2.18 -3.92
CA PRO A 70 20.85 2.24 -3.47
C PRO A 70 20.15 3.53 -3.89
N GLU A 71 19.01 3.39 -4.56
CA GLU A 71 18.11 4.48 -4.91
C GLU A 71 17.01 4.61 -3.85
N GLU A 72 16.78 5.83 -3.35
CA GLU A 72 15.65 6.08 -2.46
C GLU A 72 14.35 5.92 -3.25
N LEU A 73 13.49 5.01 -2.78
CA LEU A 73 12.13 4.85 -3.29
C LEU A 73 11.26 5.98 -2.81
#